data_AF-A0A1B6JC56-F1
#
_entry.id   AF-A0A1B6JC56-F1
#
_cell.length_a   1.000
_cell.length_b   1.000
_cell.length_c   1.000
_cell.angle_alpha   90.00
_cell.angle_beta   90.00
_cell.angle_gamma   90.00
#
_symmetry.space_group_name_H-M   'P 1'
#
loop_
_entity.id
_entity.type
_entity.pdbx_description
1 polymer ?
#
loop_
_entity_poly.entity_id
_entity_poly.type
_entity_poly.pdbx_seq_one_letter_code
_entity_poly.pdbx_strand_id
1 'polypeptide(L)'
;PIVFRGPTGFAGQLGSTHSQSFESWYANCPGLKVVIPSNPYDAKGLLKSSIRDNDVVIFMESEQMYGDKMIIPIEEYTLPLGVANVKKKGNDVTIVTEER
;
A
#
# COMPACT_ATOMS: atom_id res chain seq x y z
N PRO A 1 -8.76 -14.77 -8.25
CA PRO A 1 -8.80 -14.14 -6.92
C PRO A 1 -7.67 -14.64 -6.00
N ILE A 2 -6.54 -13.92 -5.98
CA ILE A 2 -5.43 -14.19 -5.06
C ILE A 2 -4.75 -12.88 -4.65
N VAL A 3 -4.35 -12.80 -3.38
CA VAL A 3 -3.58 -11.68 -2.85
C VAL A 3 -2.22 -12.19 -2.39
N PHE A 4 -1.15 -11.72 -3.03
CA PHE A 4 0.21 -11.87 -2.52
C PHE A 4 0.53 -10.66 -1.66
N ARG A 5 0.92 -10.90 -0.41
CA ARG A 5 1.26 -9.83 0.51
C ARG A 5 2.57 -10.09 1.20
N GLY A 6 3.31 -9.01 1.43
CA GLY A 6 4.63 -9.07 2.03
C GLY A 6 5.22 -7.69 2.24
N PRO A 7 6.32 -7.63 3.00
CA PRO A 7 7.02 -6.39 3.26
C PRO A 7 7.64 -5.81 1.97
N THR A 8 7.72 -4.49 1.90
CA THR A 8 8.45 -3.74 0.87
C THR A 8 9.22 -2.57 1.49
N GLY A 9 10.15 -2.02 0.74
CA GLY A 9 10.88 -0.83 1.14
C GLY A 9 11.94 -1.10 2.19
N PHE A 10 12.56 -0.04 2.68
CA PHE A 10 13.64 -0.14 3.66
C PHE A 10 13.08 -0.24 5.08
N ALA A 11 13.62 -1.12 5.92
CA ALA A 11 13.17 -1.28 7.32
C ALA A 11 14.28 -1.04 8.37
N GLY A 12 15.32 -0.30 7.99
CA GLY A 12 16.43 0.07 8.86
C GLY A 12 17.66 -0.82 8.71
N GLN A 13 18.48 -0.55 7.69
CA GLN A 13 19.78 -1.19 7.46
C GLN A 13 19.76 -2.72 7.31
N LEU A 14 18.68 -3.30 6.79
CA LEU A 14 18.55 -4.76 6.65
C LEU A 14 19.31 -5.37 5.45
N GLY A 15 20.01 -4.53 4.67
CA GLY A 15 20.88 -4.98 3.58
C GLY A 15 20.14 -5.28 2.28
N SER A 16 20.78 -6.05 1.40
CA SER A 16 20.40 -6.14 -0.01
C SER A 16 19.15 -6.98 -0.30
N THR A 17 18.68 -7.81 0.64
CA THR A 17 17.55 -8.75 0.44
C THR A 17 16.31 -8.46 1.30
N HIS A 18 16.37 -7.43 2.13
CA HIS A 18 15.32 -7.05 3.09
C HIS A 18 15.05 -5.54 3.06
N SER A 19 15.37 -4.88 1.94
CA SER A 19 15.20 -3.42 1.80
C SER A 19 14.85 -3.01 0.37
N GLN A 20 14.38 -3.95 -0.46
CA GLN A 20 14.03 -3.66 -1.84
C GLN A 20 12.59 -3.17 -1.94
N SER A 21 12.38 -2.23 -2.84
CA SER A 21 11.06 -1.76 -3.26
C SER A 21 10.79 -2.28 -4.68
N PHE A 22 9.97 -3.33 -4.79
CA PHE A 22 9.71 -4.03 -6.07
C PHE A 22 8.42 -3.57 -6.77
N GLU A 23 7.76 -2.54 -6.25
CA GLU A 23 6.48 -2.06 -6.75
C GLU A 23 6.52 -1.70 -8.24
N SER A 24 7.58 -1.02 -8.67
CA SER A 24 7.74 -0.63 -10.07
C SER A 24 7.84 -1.86 -10.99
N TRP A 25 8.53 -2.91 -10.55
CA TRP A 25 8.70 -4.13 -11.33
C TRP A 25 7.38 -4.87 -11.50
N TYR A 26 6.61 -5.02 -10.41
CA TYR A 26 5.28 -5.62 -10.48
C TYR A 26 4.29 -4.76 -11.29
N ALA A 27 4.36 -3.42 -11.17
CA ALA A 27 3.47 -2.52 -11.88
C ALA A 27 3.68 -2.53 -13.41
N ASN A 28 4.86 -2.94 -13.86
CA ASN A 28 5.15 -3.14 -15.29
C ASN A 28 4.66 -4.49 -15.84
N CYS A 29 4.09 -5.37 -14.99
CA CYS A 29 3.53 -6.65 -15.42
C CYS A 29 2.01 -6.54 -15.61
N PRO A 30 1.49 -6.66 -16.84
CA PRO A 30 0.05 -6.60 -17.10
C PRO A 30 -0.74 -7.70 -16.36
N GLY A 31 -1.93 -7.35 -15.87
CA GLY A 31 -2.80 -8.27 -15.14
C GLY A 31 -2.55 -8.33 -13.63
N LEU A 32 -1.53 -7.61 -13.13
CA LEU A 32 -1.31 -7.41 -11.70
C LEU A 32 -1.87 -6.06 -11.25
N LYS A 33 -2.60 -6.05 -10.13
CA LYS A 33 -2.88 -4.83 -9.37
C LYS A 33 -1.84 -4.69 -8.26
N VAL A 34 -1.26 -3.51 -8.14
CA VAL A 34 -0.19 -3.24 -7.17
C VAL A 34 -0.67 -2.19 -6.18
N VAL A 35 -0.58 -2.49 -4.88
CA VAL A 35 -1.16 -1.68 -3.81
C VAL A 35 -0.15 -1.51 -2.68
N ILE A 36 0.03 -0.26 -2.24
CA ILE A 36 0.91 0.11 -1.12
C ILE A 36 0.10 1.00 -0.17
N PRO A 37 -0.25 0.55 1.05
CA PRO A 37 -0.93 1.37 2.04
C PRO A 37 0.08 2.22 2.84
N SER A 38 -0.33 3.44 3.23
CA SER A 38 0.55 4.39 3.94
C SER A 38 0.08 4.75 5.35
N ASN A 39 -0.87 4.02 5.92
CA ASN A 39 -1.31 4.17 7.31
C ASN A 39 -2.27 3.03 7.70
N PRO A 40 -2.58 2.84 9.00
CA PRO A 40 -3.47 1.76 9.44
C PRO A 40 -4.89 1.81 8.85
N TYR A 41 -5.44 3.00 8.59
CA TYR A 41 -6.78 3.14 8.01
C TYR A 41 -6.82 2.61 6.57
N ASP A 42 -5.86 3.07 5.76
CA ASP A 42 -5.71 2.66 4.36
C ASP A 42 -5.36 1.16 4.27
N ALA A 43 -4.48 0.66 5.14
CA ALA A 43 -4.10 -0.77 5.18
C ALA A 43 -5.31 -1.69 5.39
N LYS A 44 -6.17 -1.41 6.39
CA LYS A 44 -7.37 -2.21 6.64
C LYS A 44 -8.34 -2.17 5.45
N GLY A 45 -8.63 -0.98 4.93
CA GLY A 45 -9.62 -0.80 3.87
C GLY A 45 -9.17 -1.38 2.53
N LEU A 46 -7.91 -1.13 2.15
CA LEU A 46 -7.34 -1.60 0.89
C LEU A 46 -7.11 -3.11 0.91
N LEU A 47 -6.57 -3.69 1.98
CA LEU A 47 -6.37 -5.15 2.05
C LEU A 47 -7.71 -5.90 1.93
N LYS A 48 -8.75 -5.40 2.59
CA LYS A 48 -10.10 -5.94 2.47
C LYS A 48 -10.65 -5.87 1.06
N SER A 49 -10.31 -4.82 0.32
CA SER A 49 -10.73 -4.63 -1.08
C SER A 49 -9.95 -5.55 -2.00
N SER A 50 -8.63 -5.68 -1.78
CA SER A 50 -7.76 -6.62 -2.48
C SER A 50 -8.22 -8.07 -2.37
N ILE A 51 -8.63 -8.51 -1.17
CA ILE A 51 -9.12 -9.89 -0.94
C ILE A 51 -10.43 -10.17 -1.70
N ARG A 52 -11.26 -9.15 -1.91
CA ARG A 52 -12.55 -9.26 -2.60
C ARG A 52 -12.44 -9.08 -4.11
N ASP A 53 -11.29 -8.62 -4.59
CA ASP A 53 -11.04 -8.41 -6.00
C ASP A 53 -10.85 -9.75 -6.72
N ASN A 54 -11.36 -9.86 -7.95
CA ASN A 54 -11.25 -11.08 -8.73
C ASN A 54 -9.88 -11.24 -9.39
N ASP A 55 -9.13 -10.14 -9.53
CA ASP A 55 -7.81 -10.09 -10.14
C ASP A 55 -6.70 -10.52 -9.16
N VAL A 56 -5.46 -10.59 -9.65
CA VAL A 56 -4.28 -10.81 -8.82
C VAL A 56 -3.86 -9.50 -8.20
N VAL A 57 -3.74 -9.44 -6.87
CA VAL A 57 -3.28 -8.24 -6.16
C VAL A 57 -1.96 -8.51 -5.44
N ILE A 58 -0.97 -7.64 -5.71
CA ILE A 58 0.29 -7.56 -4.98
C ILE A 58 0.15 -6.44 -3.96
N PHE A 59 0.04 -6.81 -2.69
CA PHE A 59 -0.20 -5.90 -1.57
C PHE A 59 1.07 -5.77 -0.74
N MET A 60 1.78 -4.67 -0.90
CA MET A 60 3.12 -4.47 -0.37
C MET A 60 3.08 -3.54 0.83
N GLU A 61 3.60 -4.01 1.96
CA GLU A 61 3.47 -3.37 3.25
C GLU A 61 4.82 -2.75 3.68
N SER A 62 4.85 -1.46 3.99
CA SER A 62 6.07 -0.82 4.50
C SER A 62 6.37 -1.27 5.93
N GLU A 63 7.49 -1.96 6.14
CA GLU A 63 7.84 -2.48 7.48
C GLU A 63 8.07 -1.37 8.50
N GLN A 64 8.54 -0.20 8.06
CA GLN A 64 8.71 0.97 8.92
C GLN A 64 7.42 1.39 9.60
N MET A 65 6.30 1.17 8.90
CA MET A 65 4.99 1.65 9.28
C MET A 65 4.21 0.63 10.10
N TYR A 66 4.73 -0.58 10.32
CA TYR A 66 4.05 -1.58 11.15
C TYR A 66 3.84 -1.12 12.61
N GLY A 67 4.70 -0.23 13.11
CA GLY A 67 4.56 0.38 14.43
C GLY A 67 3.53 1.50 14.51
N ASP A 68 3.05 2.02 13.38
CA ASP A 68 2.18 3.19 13.33
C ASP A 68 0.79 2.87 13.89
N LYS A 69 0.25 3.81 14.68
CA LYS A 69 -1.05 3.67 15.34
C LYS A 69 -1.98 4.79 14.91
N MET A 70 -3.23 4.42 14.66
CA MET A 70 -4.31 5.34 14.31
C MET A 70 -5.61 4.82 14.92
N ILE A 71 -6.49 5.72 15.34
CA ILE A 71 -7.87 5.35 15.67
C ILE A 71 -8.56 5.09 14.34
N ILE A 72 -8.92 3.83 14.09
CA ILE A 72 -9.62 3.41 12.87
C ILE A 72 -10.99 2.84 13.25
N PRO A 73 -11.99 2.93 12.35
CA PRO A 73 -13.30 2.37 12.62
C PRO A 73 -13.23 0.86 12.85
N ILE A 74 -14.01 0.34 13.80
CA ILE A 74 -14.02 -1.10 14.13
C ILE A 74 -14.81 -1.86 13.07
N GLU A 75 -15.91 -1.25 12.62
CA GLU A 75 -16.81 -1.77 11.60
C GLU A 75 -16.10 -2.10 10.29
N GLU A 76 -16.82 -2.83 9.45
CA GLU A 76 -16.33 -3.14 8.13
C GLU A 76 -16.37 -1.92 7.21
N TYR A 77 -15.25 -1.66 6.54
CA TYR A 77 -15.17 -0.75 5.42
C TYR A 77 -14.19 -1.29 4.38
N THR A 78 -14.33 -0.78 3.17
CA THR A 78 -13.46 -1.04 2.02
C THR A 78 -13.05 0.31 1.43
N LEU A 79 -11.94 0.32 0.70
CA LEU A 79 -11.45 1.50 0.00
C LEU A 79 -11.24 1.13 -1.47
N PRO A 80 -11.62 1.99 -2.42
CA PRO A 80 -11.51 1.67 -3.84
C PRO A 80 -10.05 1.52 -4.25
N LEU A 81 -9.74 0.43 -4.96
CA LEU A 81 -8.42 0.23 -5.56
C LEU A 81 -8.22 1.20 -6.74
N GLY A 82 -6.99 1.66 -6.95
CA GLY A 82 -6.64 2.56 -8.05
C GLY A 82 -7.07 4.03 -7.84
N VAL A 83 -7.48 4.41 -6.63
CA VAL A 83 -7.88 5.78 -6.29
C VAL A 83 -6.90 6.36 -5.27
N ALA A 84 -6.24 7.47 -5.64
CA ALA A 84 -5.34 8.19 -4.75
C ALA A 84 -6.10 9.04 -3.72
N ASN A 85 -5.44 9.36 -2.60
CA ASN A 85 -6.00 10.20 -1.53
C ASN A 85 -5.19 11.49 -1.36
N VAL A 86 -5.85 12.65 -1.46
CA VAL A 86 -5.22 13.96 -1.24
C VAL A 86 -5.12 14.24 0.26
N LYS A 87 -3.93 14.02 0.83
CA LYS A 87 -3.69 14.24 2.27
C LYS A 87 -3.58 15.73 2.65
N LYS A 88 -3.11 16.58 1.74
CA LYS A 88 -2.99 18.04 1.95
C LYS A 88 -3.28 18.79 0.65
N LYS A 89 -4.19 19.77 0.69
CA LYS A 89 -4.46 20.68 -0.43
C LYS A 89 -3.38 21.75 -0.54
N GLY A 90 -3.05 22.15 -1.76
CA GLY A 90 -2.08 23.21 -2.08
C GLY A 90 -2.21 23.62 -3.54
N ASN A 91 -1.66 24.78 -3.91
CA ASN A 91 -1.83 25.36 -5.26
C ASN A 91 -0.50 25.66 -5.98
N ASP A 92 0.65 25.58 -5.31
CA ASP A 92 1.96 25.93 -5.89
C ASP A 92 2.72 24.70 -6.43
N VAL A 93 2.57 23.56 -5.77
CA VAL A 93 3.27 22.31 -6.11
C VAL A 93 2.43 21.09 -5.74
N THR A 94 2.52 20.04 -6.56
CA THR A 94 1.95 18.72 -6.27
C THR A 94 3.07 17.77 -5.87
N ILE A 95 2.95 17.17 -4.68
CA ILE A 95 3.84 16.10 -4.21
C ILE A 95 3.07 14.78 -4.33
N VAL A 96 3.63 13.85 -5.11
CA VAL A 96 3.07 12.51 -5.30
C VAL A 96 3.99 11.50 -4.60
N THR A 97 3.40 10.67 -3.77
CA THR A 97 4.09 9.60 -3.04
C THR A 97 3.07 8.54 -2.62
N GLU A 98 3.51 7.29 -2.52
CA GLU A 98 2.74 6.13 -2.08
C GLU A 98 2.87 5.85 -0.58
N GLU A 99 3.99 6.22 0.05
CA GLU A 99 4.30 5.99 1.46
C GLU A 99 5.04 7.20 2.07
N ARG A 100 5.61 7.07 3.27
CA ARG A 100 6.25 8.19 3.98
C ARG A 100 7.74 8.32 3.70
#